data_AF-A0A849E364-F1
#
_entry.id   AF-A0A849E364-F1
#
_cell.length_a   1.000
_cell.length_b   1.000
_cell.length_c   1.000
_cell.angle_alpha   90.00
_cell.angle_beta   90.00
_cell.angle_gamma   90.00
#
_symmetry.space_group_name_H-M   'P 1'
#
loop_
_entity.id
_entity.type
_entity.pdbx_description
1 polymer ?
#
loop_
_entity_poly.entity_id
_entity_poly.type
_entity_poly.pdbx_seq_one_letter_code
_entity_poly.pdbx_strand_id
1 'polypeptide(L)'
;MAEIGRFNTLKVSTINSSGAYLDGGKDGDILLPANEVPEHCKEADDLKVFIYLDAKQNLVATTKQVAAQVGEVAYLKVVEVNNVGAFLQWGPEKDLLVPFNQQRTKLMLGKSYLVFIYIDERTNRIAASSKLNKFISTNAAYYKRGQQVDLVVWEKTDLGYSTVINNKHWGLVYYADSVKPLSTG
;
A
#
# COMPACT_ATOMS: atom_id res chain seq x y z
N MET A 1 -15.67 11.28 1.08
CA MET A 1 -14.58 11.43 0.10
C MET A 1 -13.82 10.14 0.18
N ALA A 2 -13.64 9.49 -0.96
CA ALA A 2 -13.00 8.18 -1.01
C ALA A 2 -11.49 8.34 -0.75
N GLU A 3 -10.93 7.51 0.12
CA GLU A 3 -9.49 7.50 0.37
C GLU A 3 -8.77 6.72 -0.73
N ILE A 4 -8.03 7.44 -1.59
CA ILE A 4 -7.22 6.82 -2.65
C ILE A 4 -6.13 5.95 -2.05
N GLY A 5 -5.94 4.77 -2.62
CA GLY A 5 -4.94 3.80 -2.20
C GLY A 5 -5.28 3.07 -0.92
N ARG A 6 -6.56 3.06 -0.53
CA ARG A 6 -7.09 2.37 0.64
C ARG A 6 -8.41 1.68 0.36
N PHE A 7 -8.74 0.72 1.23
CA PHE A 7 -10.07 0.14 1.26
C PHE A 7 -11.07 1.13 1.85
N ASN A 8 -12.15 1.34 1.11
CA ASN A 8 -13.29 2.15 1.48
C ASN A 8 -14.52 1.25 1.55
N THR A 9 -15.50 1.60 2.38
CA THR A 9 -16.84 0.99 2.33
C THR A 9 -17.77 2.01 1.68
N LEU A 10 -18.19 1.74 0.45
CA LEU A 10 -18.99 2.66 -0.36
C LEU A 10 -20.33 2.03 -0.74
N LYS A 11 -21.36 2.87 -0.84
CA LYS A 11 -22.71 2.45 -1.22
C LYS A 11 -22.85 2.32 -2.73
N VAL A 12 -23.50 1.28 -3.20
CA VAL A 12 -23.84 1.10 -4.62
C VAL A 12 -24.95 2.09 -5.00
N SER A 13 -24.67 2.99 -5.93
CA SER A 13 -25.64 3.96 -6.45
C SER A 13 -26.46 3.39 -7.61
N THR A 14 -25.81 2.73 -8.57
CA THR A 14 -26.49 2.13 -9.74
C THR A 14 -25.69 0.94 -10.28
N ILE A 15 -26.37 -0.06 -10.85
CA ILE A 15 -25.72 -1.19 -11.54
C ILE A 15 -26.15 -1.23 -13.01
N ASN A 16 -25.18 -1.34 -13.91
CA ASN A 16 -25.44 -1.51 -15.34
C ASN A 16 -24.44 -2.49 -15.99
N SER A 17 -24.43 -2.56 -17.32
CA SER A 17 -23.56 -3.47 -18.08
C SER A 17 -22.06 -3.24 -17.88
N SER A 18 -21.64 -2.04 -17.49
CA SER A 18 -20.24 -1.71 -17.22
C SER A 18 -19.79 -2.16 -15.83
N GLY A 19 -20.74 -2.30 -14.90
CA GLY A 19 -20.49 -2.70 -13.51
C GLY A 19 -21.36 -1.94 -12.51
N ALA A 20 -20.88 -1.86 -11.27
CA ALA A 20 -21.53 -1.12 -10.19
C ALA A 20 -20.88 0.26 -10.03
N TYR A 21 -21.69 1.31 -9.98
CA TYR A 21 -21.26 2.64 -9.62
C TYR A 21 -21.43 2.80 -8.10
N LEU A 22 -20.39 3.32 -7.45
CA LEU A 22 -20.31 3.48 -6.01
C LEU A 22 -20.28 4.97 -5.66
N ASP A 23 -21.05 5.37 -4.67
CA ASP A 23 -21.11 6.76 -4.20
C ASP A 23 -19.79 7.16 -3.50
N GLY A 24 -18.95 7.92 -4.21
CA GLY A 24 -17.72 8.53 -3.68
C GLY A 24 -17.96 9.87 -2.96
N GLY A 25 -19.21 10.34 -2.89
CA GLY A 25 -19.58 11.66 -2.38
C GLY A 25 -19.06 12.78 -3.27
N LYS A 26 -18.12 13.59 -2.75
CA LYS A 26 -17.56 14.74 -3.49
C LYS A 26 -16.75 14.35 -4.73
N ASP A 27 -16.26 13.12 -4.77
CA ASP A 27 -15.46 12.60 -5.88
C ASP A 27 -16.32 12.08 -7.04
N GLY A 28 -17.65 12.10 -6.89
CA GLY A 28 -18.60 11.55 -7.84
C GLY A 28 -18.74 10.03 -7.74
N ASP A 29 -19.38 9.43 -8.74
CA ASP A 29 -19.54 7.99 -8.81
C ASP A 29 -18.22 7.30 -9.23
N ILE A 30 -17.87 6.24 -8.52
CA ILE A 30 -16.66 5.43 -8.76
C ILE A 30 -17.08 4.07 -9.33
N LEU A 31 -16.52 3.70 -10.48
CA LEU A 31 -16.85 2.44 -11.14
C LEU A 31 -16.12 1.25 -10.48
N LEU A 32 -16.89 0.24 -10.08
CA LEU A 32 -16.44 -1.14 -9.85
C LEU A 32 -16.76 -1.96 -11.12
N PRO A 33 -15.75 -2.46 -11.86
CA PRO A 33 -15.95 -3.21 -13.09
C PRO A 33 -16.88 -4.43 -12.91
N ALA A 34 -17.70 -4.72 -13.92
CA ALA A 34 -18.71 -5.79 -13.88
C ALA A 34 -18.19 -7.18 -13.45
N ASN A 35 -16.95 -7.52 -13.84
CA ASN A 35 -16.30 -8.79 -13.47
C ASN A 35 -15.86 -8.87 -12.00
N GLU A 36 -15.98 -7.78 -11.25
CA GLU A 36 -15.62 -7.68 -9.83
C GLU A 36 -16.82 -7.38 -8.91
N VAL A 37 -18.01 -7.23 -9.49
CA VAL A 37 -19.26 -7.05 -8.75
C VAL A 37 -19.64 -8.38 -8.10
N PRO A 38 -19.85 -8.45 -6.78
CA PRO A 38 -20.25 -9.67 -6.09
C PRO A 38 -21.57 -10.25 -6.62
N GLU A 39 -21.69 -11.57 -6.61
CA GLU A 39 -22.94 -12.25 -6.93
C GLU A 39 -24.08 -11.75 -6.02
N HIS A 40 -25.22 -11.41 -6.62
CA HIS A 40 -26.40 -10.86 -5.95
C HIS A 40 -26.26 -9.43 -5.36
N CYS A 41 -25.21 -8.69 -5.70
CA CYS A 41 -25.10 -7.27 -5.36
C CYS A 41 -26.30 -6.47 -5.91
N LYS A 42 -26.86 -5.59 -5.08
CA LYS A 42 -27.97 -4.71 -5.42
C LYS A 42 -27.60 -3.25 -5.21
N GLU A 43 -28.40 -2.37 -5.78
CA GLU A 43 -28.36 -0.95 -5.43
C GLU A 43 -28.62 -0.76 -3.94
N ALA A 44 -28.01 0.27 -3.36
CA ALA A 44 -27.98 0.61 -1.94
C ALA A 44 -27.17 -0.33 -1.01
N ASP A 45 -26.64 -1.45 -1.50
CA ASP A 45 -25.69 -2.29 -0.75
C ASP A 45 -24.39 -1.54 -0.46
N ASP A 46 -23.70 -1.92 0.61
CA ASP A 46 -22.38 -1.38 0.96
C ASP A 46 -21.29 -2.37 0.56
N LEU A 47 -20.32 -1.93 -0.23
CA LEU A 47 -19.21 -2.74 -0.70
C LEU A 47 -17.87 -2.22 -0.16
N LYS A 48 -17.06 -3.16 0.35
CA LYS A 48 -15.66 -2.89 0.70
C LYS A 48 -14.79 -3.02 -0.55
N VAL A 49 -14.25 -1.90 -1.02
CA VAL A 49 -13.48 -1.81 -2.27
C VAL A 49 -12.20 -1.01 -2.08
N PHE A 50 -11.15 -1.37 -2.80
CA PHE A 50 -9.92 -0.61 -2.88
C PHE A 50 -10.02 0.45 -3.97
N ILE A 51 -9.68 1.70 -3.64
CA ILE A 51 -9.81 2.84 -4.55
C ILE A 51 -8.45 3.20 -5.14
N TYR A 52 -8.36 3.37 -6.45
CA TYR A 52 -7.13 3.76 -7.14
C TYR A 52 -7.41 4.58 -8.40
N LEU A 53 -6.35 5.14 -9.00
CA LEU A 53 -6.43 5.81 -10.29
C LEU A 53 -6.02 4.85 -11.41
N ASP A 54 -6.82 4.74 -12.46
CA ASP A 54 -6.49 3.96 -13.66
C ASP A 54 -5.40 4.64 -14.52
N ALA A 55 -5.12 4.12 -15.72
CA ALA A 55 -4.15 4.72 -16.63
C ALA A 55 -4.58 6.10 -17.16
N LYS A 56 -5.89 6.38 -17.20
CA LYS A 56 -6.51 7.61 -17.70
C LYS A 56 -6.78 8.64 -16.58
N GLN A 57 -6.34 8.38 -15.35
CA GLN A 57 -6.57 9.23 -14.16
C GLN A 57 -8.03 9.25 -13.68
N ASN A 58 -8.82 8.24 -14.02
CA ASN A 58 -10.15 8.07 -13.42
C ASN A 58 -10.03 7.34 -12.09
N LEU A 59 -10.88 7.71 -11.13
CA LEU A 59 -11.08 6.93 -9.91
C LEU A 59 -11.83 5.64 -10.24
N VAL A 60 -11.26 4.53 -9.82
CA VAL A 60 -11.80 3.18 -10.05
C VAL A 60 -11.70 2.38 -8.75
N ALA A 61 -12.66 1.48 -8.57
CA ALA A 61 -12.74 0.55 -7.45
C ALA A 61 -12.36 -0.86 -7.89
N THR A 62 -11.75 -1.62 -6.99
CA THR A 62 -11.53 -3.07 -7.15
C THR A 62 -11.89 -3.82 -5.86
N THR A 63 -12.45 -5.02 -5.98
CA THR A 63 -12.67 -5.94 -4.84
C THR A 63 -11.48 -6.87 -4.64
N LYS A 64 -10.50 -6.84 -5.53
CA LYS A 64 -9.32 -7.69 -5.45
C LYS A 64 -8.41 -7.26 -4.31
N GLN A 65 -7.67 -8.24 -3.80
CA GLN A 65 -6.68 -8.01 -2.76
C GLN A 65 -5.48 -7.24 -3.31
N VAL A 66 -4.97 -6.32 -2.50
CA VAL A 66 -3.72 -5.59 -2.74
C VAL A 66 -2.72 -5.94 -1.67
N ALA A 67 -1.42 -5.91 -1.99
CA ALA A 67 -0.38 -6.33 -1.06
C ALA A 67 -0.24 -5.40 0.16
N ALA A 68 -0.57 -4.11 0.01
CA ALA A 68 -0.55 -3.10 1.06
C ALA A 68 -1.25 -1.80 0.60
N GLN A 69 -1.55 -0.90 1.53
CA GLN A 69 -2.27 0.36 1.31
C GLN A 69 -1.35 1.59 1.42
N VAL A 70 -1.85 2.74 0.98
CA VAL A 70 -1.20 4.04 1.22
C VAL A 70 -1.05 4.29 2.72
N GLY A 71 0.18 4.62 3.11
CA GLY A 71 0.59 4.79 4.50
C GLY A 71 1.21 3.54 5.13
N GLU A 72 1.32 2.44 4.39
CA GLU A 72 1.89 1.18 4.87
C GLU A 72 3.30 0.93 4.29
N VAL A 73 4.07 0.13 5.03
CA VAL A 73 5.33 -0.43 4.57
C VAL A 73 5.08 -1.83 4.03
N ALA A 74 5.63 -2.14 2.86
CA ALA A 74 5.43 -3.42 2.20
C ALA A 74 6.73 -3.97 1.61
N TYR A 75 6.91 -5.29 1.68
CA TYR A 75 8.02 -5.99 1.06
C TYR A 75 7.60 -6.56 -0.30
N LEU A 76 7.93 -5.85 -1.38
CA LEU A 76 7.41 -6.13 -2.71
C LEU A 76 8.52 -6.45 -3.70
N LYS A 77 8.23 -7.36 -4.64
CA LYS A 77 9.14 -7.83 -5.68
C LYS A 77 9.17 -6.85 -6.86
N VAL A 78 10.35 -6.55 -7.37
CA VAL A 78 10.53 -5.80 -8.62
C VAL A 78 10.17 -6.68 -9.81
N VAL A 79 9.20 -6.26 -10.60
CA VAL A 79 8.72 -6.95 -11.81
C VAL A 79 9.15 -6.26 -13.10
N GLU A 80 9.48 -4.97 -13.04
CA GLU A 80 10.01 -4.22 -14.18
C GLU A 80 11.00 -3.14 -13.71
N VAL A 81 11.99 -2.82 -14.54
CA VAL A 81 12.83 -1.62 -14.39
C VAL A 81 12.97 -0.96 -15.76
N ASN A 82 12.65 0.33 -15.85
CA ASN A 82 12.72 1.09 -17.09
C ASN A 82 13.33 2.49 -16.86
N ASN A 83 13.13 3.42 -17.78
CA ASN A 83 13.74 4.76 -17.76
C ASN A 83 13.14 5.72 -16.71
N VAL A 84 12.02 5.38 -16.07
CA VAL A 84 11.41 6.22 -15.00
C VAL A 84 11.66 5.67 -13.59
N GLY A 85 11.95 4.37 -13.46
CA GLY A 85 12.21 3.74 -12.17
C GLY A 85 12.02 2.23 -12.20
N ALA A 86 11.68 1.67 -11.03
CA ALA A 86 11.36 0.26 -10.86
C ALA A 86 9.87 0.10 -10.52
N PHE A 87 9.24 -0.96 -11.02
CA PHE A 87 7.85 -1.28 -10.74
C PHE A 87 7.79 -2.52 -9.84
N LEU A 88 7.01 -2.42 -8.76
CA LEU A 88 6.86 -3.44 -7.74
C LEU A 88 5.50 -4.11 -7.87
N GLN A 89 5.50 -5.44 -7.75
CA GLN A 89 4.28 -6.25 -7.72
C GLN A 89 3.44 -5.84 -6.51
N TRP A 90 2.38 -5.07 -6.74
CA TRP A 90 1.60 -4.44 -5.68
C TRP A 90 0.15 -4.92 -5.65
N GLY A 91 -0.49 -4.94 -6.80
CA GLY A 91 -1.85 -5.44 -6.94
C GLY A 91 -2.07 -6.04 -8.32
N PRO A 92 -3.20 -6.73 -8.52
CA PRO A 92 -3.49 -7.47 -9.75
C PRO A 92 -3.64 -6.57 -10.98
N GLU A 93 -4.07 -5.32 -10.80
CA GLU A 93 -4.32 -4.39 -11.91
C GLU A 93 -3.15 -3.45 -12.21
N LYS A 94 -2.30 -3.17 -11.21
CA LYS A 94 -1.19 -2.22 -11.34
C LYS A 94 -0.02 -2.57 -10.45
N ASP A 95 1.16 -2.39 -11.04
CA ASP A 95 2.42 -2.34 -10.30
C ASP A 95 2.69 -0.93 -9.77
N LEU A 96 3.41 -0.88 -8.66
CA LEU A 96 3.72 0.35 -7.96
C LEU A 96 5.08 0.89 -8.40
N LEU A 97 5.08 2.10 -8.97
CA LEU A 97 6.30 2.78 -9.38
C LEU A 97 7.10 3.25 -8.15
N VAL A 98 8.40 2.94 -8.16
CA VAL A 98 9.44 3.54 -7.32
C VAL A 98 10.35 4.38 -8.21
N PRO A 99 10.10 5.70 -8.29
CA PRO A 99 10.93 6.61 -9.10
C PRO A 99 12.39 6.59 -8.65
N PHE A 100 13.34 6.84 -9.54
CA PHE A 100 14.77 6.81 -9.19
C PHE A 100 15.15 7.72 -8.02
N ASN A 101 14.54 8.90 -7.90
CA ASN A 101 14.78 9.83 -6.79
C ASN A 101 14.20 9.34 -5.44
N GLN A 102 13.38 8.29 -5.44
CA GLN A 102 12.82 7.62 -4.26
C GLN A 102 13.49 6.29 -3.94
N GLN A 103 14.51 5.90 -4.69
CA GLN A 103 15.28 4.69 -4.43
C GLN A 103 16.44 4.99 -3.45
N ARG A 104 16.50 4.31 -2.29
CA ARG A 104 17.66 4.34 -1.36
C ARG A 104 18.90 3.76 -2.03
N THR A 105 18.71 2.65 -2.74
CA THR A 105 19.71 1.96 -3.57
C THR A 105 19.06 1.55 -4.88
N LYS A 106 19.84 1.22 -5.92
CA LYS A 106 19.30 0.77 -7.20
C LYS A 106 18.47 -0.52 -7.03
N LEU A 107 17.20 -0.46 -7.40
CA LEU A 107 16.31 -1.62 -7.40
C LEU A 107 16.62 -2.53 -8.60
N MET A 108 16.65 -3.83 -8.38
CA MET A 108 16.98 -4.84 -9.39
C MET A 108 15.79 -5.75 -9.67
N LEU A 109 15.55 -6.03 -10.95
CA LEU A 109 14.53 -6.98 -11.41
C LEU A 109 14.63 -8.31 -10.65
N GLY A 110 13.48 -8.82 -10.21
CA GLY A 110 13.34 -10.09 -9.51
C GLY A 110 13.67 -10.06 -8.02
N LYS A 111 14.26 -8.98 -7.49
CA LYS A 111 14.54 -8.82 -6.05
C LYS A 111 13.38 -8.12 -5.34
N SER A 112 13.25 -8.37 -4.04
CA SER A 112 12.25 -7.73 -3.19
C SER A 112 12.86 -6.68 -2.28
N TYR A 113 12.13 -5.59 -2.07
CA TYR A 113 12.57 -4.44 -1.28
C TYR A 113 11.44 -3.94 -0.40
N LEU A 114 11.81 -3.43 0.78
CA LEU A 114 10.87 -2.69 1.62
C LEU A 114 10.67 -1.30 1.08
N VAL A 115 9.41 -0.93 0.94
CA VAL A 115 8.99 0.39 0.47
C VAL A 115 7.84 0.92 1.32
N PHE A 116 7.77 2.24 1.41
CA PHE A 116 6.61 2.95 1.93
C PHE A 116 5.72 3.40 0.77
N ILE A 117 4.41 3.13 0.86
CA ILE A 117 3.43 3.50 -0.16
C ILE A 117 2.82 4.86 0.20
N TYR A 118 2.85 5.79 -0.75
CA TYR A 118 2.39 7.17 -0.53
C TYR A 118 1.65 7.71 -1.77
N ILE A 119 0.90 8.79 -1.59
CA ILE A 119 0.34 9.57 -2.69
C ILE A 119 1.31 10.69 -3.02
N ASP A 120 1.78 10.75 -4.27
CA ASP A 120 2.57 11.86 -4.78
C ASP A 120 1.66 13.08 -4.97
N GLU A 121 1.79 14.08 -4.09
CA GLU A 121 0.93 15.27 -4.06
C GLU A 121 0.92 16.07 -5.37
N ARG A 122 1.99 16.00 -6.16
CA ARG A 122 2.10 16.74 -7.42
C ARG A 122 1.31 16.07 -8.55
N THR A 123 1.23 14.74 -8.53
CA THR A 123 0.61 13.96 -9.61
C THR A 123 -0.69 13.27 -9.18
N ASN A 124 -0.99 13.29 -7.90
CA ASN A 124 -2.06 12.53 -7.24
C ASN A 124 -1.99 11.01 -7.48
N ARG A 125 -0.82 10.49 -7.87
CA ARG A 125 -0.62 9.06 -8.14
C ARG A 125 -0.07 8.35 -6.91
N ILE A 126 -0.46 7.08 -6.76
CA ILE A 126 0.12 6.20 -5.76
C ILE A 126 1.50 5.77 -6.25
N ALA A 127 2.51 5.95 -5.40
CA ALA A 127 3.90 5.59 -5.66
C ALA A 127 4.52 4.95 -4.40
N ALA A 128 5.71 4.36 -4.56
CA ALA A 128 6.49 3.83 -3.45
C ALA A 128 7.86 4.48 -3.34
N SER A 129 8.42 4.40 -2.15
CA SER A 129 9.78 4.85 -1.85
C SER A 129 10.49 3.85 -0.95
N SER A 130 11.72 3.45 -1.32
CA SER A 130 12.58 2.67 -0.42
C SER A 130 13.36 3.55 0.56
N LYS A 131 13.21 4.87 0.48
CA LYS A 131 13.76 5.84 1.44
C LYS A 131 12.84 5.97 2.66
N LEU A 132 12.71 4.89 3.44
CA LEU A 132 11.80 4.81 4.59
C LEU A 132 11.99 5.95 5.61
N ASN A 133 13.21 6.45 5.80
CA ASN A 133 13.51 7.57 6.70
C ASN A 133 12.73 8.86 6.40
N LYS A 134 12.15 9.01 5.20
CA LYS A 134 11.29 10.15 4.87
C LYS A 134 9.88 10.05 5.46
N PHE A 135 9.44 8.83 5.79
CA PHE A 135 8.04 8.53 6.13
C PHE A 135 7.90 7.96 7.54
N ILE A 136 8.90 7.20 7.99
CA ILE A 136 8.91 6.59 9.32
C ILE A 136 9.47 7.60 10.31
N SER A 137 8.65 7.91 11.32
CA SER A 137 8.96 8.92 12.32
C SER A 137 10.04 8.45 13.29
N THR A 138 10.95 9.36 13.62
CA THR A 138 11.91 9.23 14.73
C THR A 138 11.38 9.83 16.03
N ASN A 139 10.19 10.44 16.02
CA ASN A 139 9.60 11.03 17.22
C ASN A 139 9.23 9.92 18.22
N ALA A 140 9.24 10.29 19.51
CA ALA A 140 8.83 9.41 20.60
C ALA A 140 7.41 8.91 20.35
N ALA A 141 7.28 7.60 20.17
CA ALA A 141 6.00 6.94 20.09
C ALA A 141 5.51 6.61 21.50
N TYR A 142 4.24 6.91 21.78
CA TYR A 142 3.62 6.58 23.06
C TYR A 142 3.10 5.14 23.03
N TYR A 143 4.00 4.17 23.21
CA TYR A 143 3.65 2.77 23.40
C TYR A 143 3.61 2.42 24.89
N LYS A 144 2.65 1.60 25.29
CA LYS A 144 2.61 1.03 26.64
C LYS A 144 3.44 -0.25 26.68
N ARG A 145 4.11 -0.52 27.81
CA ARG A 145 4.79 -1.81 28.01
C ARG A 145 3.78 -2.95 27.87
N GLY A 146 4.13 -3.97 27.09
CA GLY A 146 3.26 -5.12 26.80
C GLY A 146 2.18 -4.85 25.74
N GLN A 147 2.15 -3.67 25.13
CA GLN A 147 1.25 -3.38 24.01
C GLN A 147 1.63 -4.23 22.80
N GLN A 148 0.65 -4.93 22.24
CA GLN A 148 0.80 -5.64 20.96
C GLN A 148 0.94 -4.63 19.82
N VAL A 149 1.88 -4.90 18.92
CA VAL A 149 2.20 -4.07 17.76
C VAL A 149 2.55 -4.95 16.56
N ASP A 150 2.36 -4.41 15.36
CA ASP A 150 2.82 -5.03 14.13
C ASP A 150 4.23 -4.55 13.81
N LEU A 151 5.11 -5.47 13.45
CA LEU A 151 6.51 -5.20 13.13
C LEU A 151 6.83 -5.68 11.72
N VAL A 152 7.50 -4.83 10.95
CA VAL A 152 8.12 -5.20 9.67
C VAL A 152 9.63 -5.08 9.80
N VAL A 153 10.37 -6.16 9.54
CA VAL A 153 11.82 -6.16 9.72
C VAL A 153 12.49 -5.49 8.53
N TRP A 154 13.17 -4.37 8.80
CA TRP A 154 13.84 -3.58 7.78
C TRP A 154 15.21 -4.13 7.38
N GLU A 155 16.13 -4.21 8.34
CA GLU A 155 17.48 -4.71 8.12
C GLU A 155 18.07 -5.27 9.42
N LYS A 156 19.10 -6.10 9.28
CA LYS A 156 19.91 -6.57 10.40
C LYS A 156 20.92 -5.50 10.78
N THR A 157 21.15 -5.34 12.07
CA THR A 157 22.16 -4.45 12.67
C THR A 157 23.07 -5.26 13.58
N ASP A 158 24.09 -4.63 14.16
CA ASP A 158 24.99 -5.31 15.11
C ASP A 158 24.29 -5.72 16.41
N LEU A 159 23.22 -5.00 16.79
CA LEU A 159 22.47 -5.24 18.04
C LEU A 159 21.26 -6.16 17.86
N GLY A 160 20.71 -6.24 16.64
CA GLY A 160 19.47 -6.96 16.39
C GLY A 160 18.85 -6.64 15.04
N TYR A 161 17.52 -6.56 15.01
CA TYR A 161 16.73 -6.27 13.81
C TYR A 161 16.13 -4.89 13.91
N SER A 162 16.47 -4.00 12.99
CA SER A 162 15.76 -2.74 12.84
C SER A 162 14.39 -3.02 12.24
N THR A 163 13.33 -2.49 12.84
CA THR A 163 11.94 -2.77 12.47
C THR A 163 11.14 -1.48 12.29
N VAL A 164 10.10 -1.54 11.46
CA VAL A 164 9.05 -0.53 11.43
C VAL A 164 7.86 -1.02 12.24
N ILE A 165 7.48 -0.24 13.25
CA ILE A 165 6.35 -0.50 14.15
C ILE A 165 5.10 0.19 13.61
N ASN A 166 4.03 -0.58 13.39
CA ASN A 166 2.72 -0.10 12.93
C ASN A 166 2.81 0.85 11.73
N ASN A 167 3.74 0.58 10.80
CA ASN A 167 4.04 1.42 9.63
C ASN A 167 4.46 2.88 9.92
N LYS A 168 4.77 3.23 11.16
CA LYS A 168 4.92 4.64 11.59
C LYS A 168 6.21 4.97 12.32
N HIS A 169 6.76 4.04 13.10
CA HIS A 169 7.87 4.33 14.01
C HIS A 169 9.01 3.33 13.83
N TRP A 170 10.23 3.79 14.07
CA TRP A 170 11.38 2.88 14.16
C TRP A 170 11.36 2.08 15.45
N GLY A 171 11.84 0.84 15.37
CA GLY A 171 12.02 -0.08 16.49
C GLY A 171 13.28 -0.92 16.32
N LEU A 172 13.70 -1.55 17.41
CA LEU A 172 14.81 -2.50 17.44
C LEU A 172 14.39 -3.72 18.23
N VAL A 173 14.47 -4.89 17.61
CA VAL A 173 14.34 -6.19 18.30
C VAL A 173 15.75 -6.72 18.52
N TYR A 174 16.20 -6.80 19.78
CA TYR A 174 17.53 -7.31 20.10
C TYR A 174 17.66 -8.80 19.79
N TYR A 175 18.87 -9.24 19.40
CA TYR A 175 19.13 -10.67 19.17
C TYR A 175 18.83 -11.53 20.39
N ALA A 176 19.13 -11.04 21.59
CA ALA A 176 18.89 -11.73 22.86
C ALA A 176 17.39 -11.98 23.13
N ASP A 177 16.52 -11.13 22.61
CA ASP A 177 15.07 -11.23 22.80
C ASP A 177 14.39 -12.04 21.66
N SER A 178 15.12 -12.33 20.59
CA SER A 178 14.60 -13.09 19.45
C SER A 178 14.72 -14.60 19.67
N VAL A 179 13.58 -15.30 19.75
CA VAL A 179 13.55 -16.77 19.90
C VAL A 179 14.06 -17.48 18.65
N LYS A 180 13.90 -16.84 17.47
CA LYS A 180 14.36 -17.34 16.17
C LYS A 180 14.89 -16.18 15.33
N PRO A 181 15.82 -16.45 14.37
CA PRO A 181 16.25 -15.43 13.44
C PRO A 181 15.06 -14.89 12.63
N LEU A 182 14.94 -13.56 12.55
CA LEU A 182 13.95 -12.89 11.73
C LEU A 182 14.50 -12.60 10.33
N SER A 183 13.61 -12.61 9.33
CA SER A 183 13.90 -12.25 7.95
C SER A 183 13.34 -10.87 7.61
N THR A 184 13.96 -10.19 6.66
CA THR A 184 13.46 -8.90 6.13
C THR A 184 12.14 -9.12 5.40
N GLY A 185 11.20 -8.19 5.63
CA GLY A 185 9.84 -8.26 5.08
C GLY A 185 8.94 -9.08 5.98
#